data_AF-C1ABR3-F1
#
_entry.id   AF-C1ABR3-F1
#
_cell.length_a   1.000
_cell.length_b   1.000
_cell.length_c   1.000
_cell.angle_alpha   90.00
_cell.angle_beta   90.00
_cell.angle_gamma   90.00
#
_symmetry.space_group_name_H-M   'P 1'
#
loop_
_entity.id
_entity.type
_entity.pdbx_description
1 polymer ?
#
loop_
_entity_poly.entity_id
_entity_poly.type
_entity_poly.pdbx_seq_one_letter_code
_entity_poly.pdbx_strand_id
1 'polypeptide(L)'
;MSKRGKTHRQFTAEYKAAAVQRVREELLRGRSQSDVARALGLNNGMLSRWRREADEATPASAEAPSESLEAEVRRLRREVETLRQERDFAKKAAAYFARDVP
;
A
#
# COMPACT_ATOMS: atom_id res chain seq x y z
N MET A 1 44.26 6.33 -18.72
CA MET A 1 42.84 6.06 -19.05
C MET A 1 41.95 6.90 -18.14
N SER A 2 41.40 8.03 -18.61
CA SER A 2 40.49 8.85 -17.79
C SER A 2 39.08 8.24 -17.76
N LYS A 3 38.65 7.74 -16.60
CA LYS A 3 37.25 7.40 -16.35
C LYS A 3 36.43 8.70 -16.41
N ARG A 4 35.63 8.87 -17.47
CA ARG A 4 34.60 9.92 -17.54
C ARG A 4 33.67 9.75 -16.33
N GLY A 5 33.68 10.72 -15.42
CA GLY A 5 32.79 10.74 -14.27
C GLY A 5 31.34 10.70 -14.74
N LYS A 6 30.58 9.72 -14.26
CA LYS A 6 29.17 9.58 -14.60
C LYS A 6 28.41 10.73 -13.95
N THR A 7 27.87 11.64 -14.76
CA THR A 7 27.06 12.76 -14.28
C THR A 7 25.81 12.21 -13.59
N HIS A 8 25.69 12.44 -12.28
CA HIS A 8 24.51 12.06 -11.53
C HIS A 8 23.38 13.05 -11.84
N ARG A 9 22.29 12.55 -12.44
CA ARG A 9 21.07 13.34 -12.63
C ARG A 9 20.51 13.69 -11.25
N GLN A 10 20.45 14.97 -10.93
CA GLN A 10 19.89 15.48 -9.69
C GLN A 10 18.37 15.59 -9.84
N PHE A 11 17.63 15.15 -8.83
CA PHE A 11 16.18 15.24 -8.76
C PHE A 11 15.80 16.01 -7.50
N THR A 12 14.79 16.87 -7.61
CA THR A 12 14.29 17.63 -6.47
C THR A 12 13.62 16.72 -5.45
N ALA A 13 13.51 17.17 -4.21
CA ALA A 13 12.87 16.38 -3.14
C ALA A 13 11.41 16.09 -3.47
N GLU A 14 10.69 17.07 -4.04
CA GLU A 14 9.30 16.95 -4.47
C GLU A 14 9.14 15.89 -5.55
N TYR A 15 10.05 15.86 -6.53
CA TYR A 15 10.02 14.86 -7.58
C TYR A 15 10.24 13.45 -7.02
N LYS A 16 11.19 13.28 -6.11
CA LYS A 16 11.44 11.98 -5.46
C LYS A 16 10.21 11.53 -4.67
N ALA A 17 9.59 12.43 -3.90
CA ALA A 17 8.39 12.14 -3.13
C ALA A 17 7.22 11.73 -4.04
N ALA A 18 6.97 12.48 -5.11
CA ALA A 18 5.92 12.17 -6.09
C ALA A 18 6.17 10.82 -6.79
N ALA A 19 7.42 10.51 -7.15
CA ALA A 19 7.78 9.23 -7.75
C ALA A 19 7.54 8.05 -6.78
N VAL A 20 7.87 8.21 -5.50
CA VAL A 20 7.62 7.20 -4.46
C VAL A 20 6.13 6.99 -4.24
N GLN A 21 5.33 8.07 -4.17
CA GLN A 21 3.87 7.97 -4.04
C GLN A 21 3.25 7.23 -5.23
N ARG A 22 3.67 7.57 -6.45
CA ARG A 22 3.20 6.90 -7.66
C ARG A 22 3.50 5.40 -7.63
N VAL A 23 4.67 4.98 -7.13
CA VAL A 23 4.96 3.55 -6.96
C VAL A 23 4.01 2.89 -5.97
N ARG A 24 3.76 3.51 -4.81
CA ARG A 24 2.87 2.96 -3.78
C ARG A 24 1.46 2.73 -4.34
N GLU A 25 0.93 3.73 -5.03
CA GLU A 25 -0.38 3.64 -5.67
C GLU A 25 -0.46 2.55 -6.76
N GLU A 26 0.58 2.44 -7.59
CA GLU A 26 0.59 1.50 -8.71
C GLU A 26 0.79 0.05 -8.24
N LEU A 27 1.54 -0.16 -7.14
CA LEU A 27 1.66 -1.46 -6.49
C LEU A 27 0.30 -1.94 -5.94
N LEU A 28 -0.51 -1.04 -5.36
CA LEU A 28 -1.87 -1.38 -4.93
C LEU A 28 -2.78 -1.78 -6.09
N ARG A 29 -2.51 -1.24 -7.29
CA ARG A 29 -3.21 -1.59 -8.55
C ARG A 29 -2.59 -2.80 -9.26
N GLY A 30 -1.61 -3.46 -8.64
CA GLY A 30 -0.96 -4.66 -9.17
C GLY A 30 0.13 -4.42 -10.22
N ARG A 31 0.52 -3.17 -10.48
CA ARG A 31 1.65 -2.86 -11.38
C ARG A 31 2.98 -2.92 -10.63
N SER A 32 4.00 -3.45 -11.30
CA SER A 32 5.32 -3.62 -10.68
C SER A 32 6.09 -2.29 -10.59
N GLN A 33 6.95 -2.15 -9.58
CA GLN A 33 7.84 -0.99 -9.47
C GLN A 33 8.76 -0.85 -10.72
N SER A 34 9.13 -1.95 -11.36
CA SER A 34 9.91 -1.95 -12.61
C SER A 34 9.18 -1.25 -13.74
N ASP A 35 7.86 -1.45 -13.85
CA ASP A 35 7.05 -0.83 -14.89
C ASP A 35 6.86 0.66 -14.63
N VAL A 36 6.67 1.03 -13.36
CA VAL A 36 6.61 2.44 -12.95
C VAL A 36 7.94 3.15 -13.21
N ALA A 37 9.07 2.50 -12.88
CA ALA A 37 10.39 3.05 -13.16
C ALA A 37 10.61 3.27 -14.66
N ARG A 38 10.21 2.30 -15.50
CA ARG A 38 10.27 2.42 -16.96
C ARG A 38 9.40 3.58 -17.46
N ALA A 39 8.18 3.71 -16.96
CA ALA A 39 7.27 4.80 -17.32
C ALA A 39 7.80 6.19 -16.94
N LEU A 40 8.54 6.28 -15.83
CA LEU A 40 9.17 7.51 -15.35
C LEU A 40 10.56 7.77 -15.97
N GLY A 41 11.08 6.87 -16.81
CA GLY A 41 12.44 6.96 -17.36
C GLY A 41 13.52 6.91 -16.28
N LEU A 42 13.25 6.20 -15.19
CA LEU A 42 14.12 6.03 -14.02
C LEU A 42 14.69 4.61 -13.96
N ASN A 43 15.84 4.48 -13.33
CA ASN A 43 16.36 3.17 -12.95
C ASN A 43 15.55 2.63 -11.76
N ASN A 44 15.12 1.37 -11.81
CA ASN A 44 14.40 0.73 -10.71
C ASN A 44 15.17 0.81 -9.38
N GLY A 45 16.49 0.56 -9.39
CA GLY A 45 17.31 0.65 -8.17
C GLY A 45 17.34 2.05 -7.54
N MET A 46 17.24 3.11 -8.35
CA MET A 46 17.12 4.49 -7.86
C MET A 46 15.77 4.72 -7.18
N LEU A 47 14.70 4.22 -7.79
CA LEU A 47 13.35 4.32 -7.25
C LEU A 47 13.19 3.49 -5.96
N SER A 48 13.81 2.31 -5.92
CA SER A 48 13.89 1.48 -4.72
C SER A 48 14.63 2.17 -3.58
N ARG A 49 15.73 2.86 -3.89
CA ARG A 49 16.50 3.62 -2.91
C ARG A 49 15.67 4.77 -2.35
N TRP A 50 15.00 5.56 -3.19
CA TRP A 50 14.15 6.67 -2.72
C TRP A 50 12.98 6.20 -1.90
N ARG A 51 12.38 5.05 -2.23
CA ARG A 51 11.32 4.46 -1.42
C ARG A 51 11.81 4.12 -0.02
N ARG A 52 12.98 3.47 0.09
CA ARG A 52 13.61 3.18 1.38
C ARG A 52 13.96 4.46 2.15
N GLU A 53 14.55 5.45 1.49
CA GLU A 53 14.85 6.76 2.12
C GLU A 53 13.58 7.44 2.65
N ALA A 54 12.44 7.32 1.95
CA ALA A 54 11.16 7.85 2.40
C ALA A 54 10.55 7.05 3.58
N ASP A 55 10.75 5.74 3.58
CA ASP A 55 10.32 4.86 4.67
C ASP A 55 11.17 5.13 5.95
N GLU A 56 12.48 5.37 5.81
CA GLU A 56 13.40 5.73 6.90
C GLU A 56 13.24 7.18 7.41
N ALA A 57 12.90 8.13 6.52
CA ALA A 57 12.64 9.53 6.87
C ALA A 57 11.30 9.73 7.59
N THR A 58 10.42 8.73 7.56
CA THR A 58 9.29 8.65 8.47
C THR A 58 9.87 8.19 9.80
N PRO A 59 9.96 9.04 10.84
CA PRO A 59 10.53 8.61 12.12
C PRO A 59 9.77 7.36 12.56
N ALA A 60 10.49 6.36 13.05
CA ALA A 60 9.96 5.16 13.72
C ALA A 60 9.14 5.48 14.99
N SER A 61 8.61 6.70 15.12
CA SER A 61 7.65 7.14 16.13
C SER A 61 6.19 7.03 15.64
N ALA A 62 5.96 6.48 14.44
CA ALA A 62 4.65 5.98 14.01
C ALA A 62 4.55 4.45 14.06
N GLU A 63 5.43 3.78 14.84
CA GLU A 63 4.95 2.66 15.64
C GLU A 63 3.96 3.23 16.66
N ALA A 64 2.73 3.49 16.23
CA ALA A 64 1.61 3.18 17.12
C ALA A 64 1.91 1.76 17.64
N PRO A 65 1.85 1.50 18.95
CA PRO A 65 2.32 0.24 19.52
C PRO A 65 1.74 -0.85 18.63
N SER A 66 2.62 -1.53 17.88
CA SER A 66 2.15 -2.53 16.96
C SER A 66 1.50 -3.55 17.87
N GLU A 67 0.15 -3.54 17.96
CA GLU A 67 -0.57 -4.77 18.17
C GLU A 67 0.15 -5.73 17.23
N SER A 68 0.83 -6.74 17.78
CA SER A 68 1.66 -7.62 16.95
C SER A 68 0.83 -8.02 15.73
N LEU A 69 1.44 -8.24 14.57
CA LEU A 69 0.68 -8.63 13.37
C LEU A 69 -0.33 -9.77 13.68
N GLU A 70 -0.02 -10.63 14.66
CA GLU A 70 -0.94 -11.61 15.21
C GLU A 70 -2.16 -11.04 15.95
N ALA A 71 -2.00 -10.01 16.77
CA ALA A 71 -3.09 -9.29 17.43
C ALA A 71 -4.01 -8.59 16.42
N GLU A 72 -3.45 -7.92 15.40
CA GLU A 72 -4.24 -7.34 14.31
C GLU A 72 -4.96 -8.42 13.50
N VAL A 73 -4.29 -9.53 13.17
CA VAL A 73 -4.92 -10.68 12.51
C VAL A 73 -6.05 -11.27 13.36
N ARG A 74 -5.87 -11.38 14.68
CA ARG A 74 -6.93 -11.84 15.59
C ARG A 74 -8.12 -10.87 15.61
N ARG A 75 -7.86 -9.56 15.67
CA ARG A 75 -8.90 -8.52 15.64
C ARG A 75 -9.68 -8.57 14.33
N LEU A 76 -8.97 -8.56 13.20
CA LEU A 76 -9.57 -8.62 11.86
C LEU A 76 -10.36 -9.91 11.64
N ARG A 77 -9.88 -11.06 12.13
CA ARG A 77 -10.65 -12.33 12.06
C ARG A 77 -11.96 -12.25 12.84
N ARG A 78 -11.95 -11.65 14.03
CA ARG A 78 -13.18 -11.44 14.82
C ARG A 78 -14.14 -10.51 14.11
N GLU A 79 -13.64 -9.41 13.57
CA GLU A 79 -14.45 -8.43 12.84
C GLU A 79 -15.07 -9.05 11.58
N VAL A 80 -14.31 -9.82 10.80
CA VAL A 80 -14.82 -10.56 9.65
C VAL A 80 -15.90 -11.56 10.05
N GLU A 81 -15.73 -12.25 11.17
CA GLU A 81 -16.74 -13.20 11.67
C GLU A 81 -18.03 -12.48 12.07
N THR A 82 -17.95 -11.38 12.83
CA THR A 82 -19.10 -10.56 13.18
C THR A 82 -19.84 -10.06 11.95
N LEU A 83 -19.11 -9.47 10.99
CA LEU A 83 -19.69 -8.96 9.75
C LEU A 83 -20.38 -10.05 8.92
N ARG A 84 -19.83 -11.27 8.89
CA ARG A 84 -20.46 -12.41 8.22
C ARG A 84 -21.79 -12.78 8.87
N GLN A 85 -21.82 -12.83 10.20
CA GLN A 85 -23.03 -13.13 10.97
C GLN A 85 -24.10 -12.06 10.76
N GLU A 86 -23.75 -10.78 10.83
CA GLU A 86 -24.67 -9.66 10.55
C GLU A 86 -25.23 -9.75 9.12
N ARG A 87 -24.36 -9.99 8.14
CA ARG A 87 -24.74 -10.15 6.73
C ARG A 87 -25.65 -11.36 6.52
N ASP A 88 -25.44 -12.46 7.23
CA ASP A 88 -26.27 -13.66 7.14
C ASP A 88 -27.61 -13.48 7.86
N PHE A 89 -27.64 -12.76 8.99
CA PHE A 89 -28.87 -12.36 9.65
C PHE A 89 -29.71 -11.43 8.78
N ALA A 90 -29.10 -10.39 8.21
CA ALA A 90 -29.78 -9.45 7.30
C ALA A 90 -30.34 -10.17 6.07
N LYS A 91 -29.62 -11.14 5.50
CA LYS A 91 -30.13 -11.98 4.41
C LYS A 91 -31.34 -12.80 4.83
N LYS A 92 -31.31 -13.42 6.01
CA LYS A 92 -32.45 -14.21 6.54
C LYS A 92 -33.66 -13.32 6.79
N ALA A 93 -33.45 -12.14 7.37
CA ALA A 93 -34.51 -11.16 7.59
C ALA A 93 -35.11 -10.70 6.26
N ALA A 94 -34.29 -10.32 5.28
CA ALA A 94 -34.74 -9.95 3.94
C ALA A 94 -35.55 -11.08 3.27
N ALA A 95 -35.09 -12.33 3.39
CA ALA A 95 -35.81 -13.49 2.85
C ALA A 95 -37.13 -13.77 3.58
N TYR A 96 -37.19 -13.52 4.89
CA TYR A 96 -38.42 -13.62 5.67
C TYR A 96 -39.43 -12.56 5.22
N PHE A 97 -39.02 -11.29 5.19
CA PHE A 97 -39.90 -10.20 4.76
C PHE A 97 -40.35 -10.33 3.31
N ALA A 98 -39.50 -10.84 2.40
CA ALA A 98 -39.89 -11.07 1.01
C ALA A 98 -40.93 -12.20 0.83
N ARG A 99 -41.13 -13.07 1.83
CA ARG A 99 -42.18 -14.11 1.83
C ARG A 99 -43.52 -13.60 2.35
N ASP A 100 -43.50 -12.53 3.15
CA ASP A 100 -44.69 -11.90 3.75
C ASP A 100 -45.20 -10.69 2.92
N VAL A 101 -44.60 -10.43 1.74
CA VAL A 101 -45.19 -9.52 0.75
C VAL A 101 -46.25 -10.30 -0.05
N PRO A 102 -47.53 -9.88 -0.04
CA PRO A 102 -48.59 -10.52 -0.85
C PRO A 102 -48.36 -10.38 -2.35
#